data_AF-W1WWX0-F1
#
_entry.id   AF-W1WWX0-F1
#
_cell.length_a   1.000
_cell.length_b   1.000
_cell.length_c   1.000
_cell.angle_alpha   90.00
_cell.angle_beta   90.00
_cell.angle_gamma   90.00
#
_symmetry.space_group_name_H-M   'P 1'
#
loop_
_entity.id
_entity.type
_entity.pdbx_description
1 polymer ?
#
loop_
_entity_poly.entity_id
_entity_poly.type
_entity_poly.pdbx_seq_one_letter_code
_entity_poly.pdbx_strand_id
1 'polypeptide(L)' 'DIISKLGNNPNFHRLRIGIGHPGDKNKVVGFVLGKPPVSEQKLIDEAIDEAARCTEMWFTDGLTKATNRLHAFKAQ' A
#
# COMPACT_ATOMS: atom_id res chain seq x y z
N ASP A 1 4.16 5.18 -16.28
CA ASP A 1 3.17 6.06 -16.93
C ASP A 1 2.96 7.36 -16.14
N ILE A 2 2.40 7.33 -14.92
CA ILE A 2 2.12 8.53 -14.08
C ILE A 2 3.26 9.56 -14.06
N ILE A 3 4.50 9.16 -13.71
CA ILE A 3 5.66 10.07 -13.66
C ILE A 3 5.89 10.79 -14.99
N SER A 4 5.83 10.05 -16.11
CA SER A 4 6.02 10.60 -17.45
C SER A 4 4.93 11.61 -17.79
N LYS A 5 3.68 11.32 -17.41
CA LYS A 5 2.52 12.22 -17.61
C LYS A 5 2.52 13.44 -16.70
N LEU A 6 3.29 13.42 -15.60
CA LEU A 6 3.52 14.56 -14.72
C LEU A 6 4.81 15.33 -15.06
N GLY A 7 5.29 15.26 -16.32
CA GLY A 7 6.49 16.00 -16.75
C GLY A 7 7.78 15.44 -16.15
N ASN A 8 7.87 14.11 -16.03
CA ASN A 8 8.96 13.41 -15.35
C ASN A 8 9.12 13.76 -13.86
N ASN A 9 8.06 14.26 -13.22
CA ASN A 9 8.07 14.61 -11.80
C ASN A 9 7.64 13.41 -10.91
N PRO A 10 8.52 12.89 -10.04
CA PRO A 10 8.18 11.80 -9.13
C PRO A 10 7.59 12.27 -7.79
N ASN A 11 7.45 13.59 -7.58
CA ASN A 11 7.10 14.22 -6.30
C ASN A 11 5.57 14.26 -6.07
N PHE A 12 4.99 13.08 -5.91
CA PHE A 12 3.60 12.91 -5.49
C PHE A 12 3.53 11.89 -4.35
N HIS A 13 2.51 12.03 -3.49
CA HIS A 13 2.28 11.10 -2.39
C HIS A 13 1.85 9.73 -2.90
N ARG A 14 2.24 8.68 -2.18
CA ARG A 14 1.95 7.28 -2.50
C ARG A 14 1.62 6.54 -1.21
N LEU A 15 0.49 5.83 -1.22
CA LEU A 15 0.18 4.80 -0.23
C LEU A 15 0.63 3.45 -0.79
N ARG A 16 1.44 2.71 -0.03
CA ARG A 16 1.99 1.40 -0.46
C ARG A 16 1.27 0.28 0.28
N ILE A 17 0.44 -0.48 -0.42
CA ILE A 17 -0.20 -1.70 0.12
C ILE A 17 0.70 -2.90 -0.19
N GLY A 18 1.09 -3.63 0.86
CA GLY A 18 1.94 -4.82 0.71
C GLY A 18 1.13 -6.02 0.25
N ILE A 19 1.58 -6.68 -0.82
CA ILE A 19 0.97 -7.91 -1.36
C ILE A 19 1.94 -9.10 -1.37
N GLY A 20 3.13 -8.97 -0.76
CA GLY A 20 4.19 -9.97 -0.82
C GLY A 20 4.99 -9.95 -2.15
N HIS A 21 5.80 -10.98 -2.37
CA HIS A 21 6.61 -11.16 -3.58
C HIS A 21 6.80 -12.65 -3.88
N PRO A 22 6.72 -13.11 -5.15
CA PRO A 22 6.77 -14.53 -5.51
C PRO A 22 8.16 -15.18 -5.44
N GLY A 23 9.14 -14.53 -4.80
CA GLY A 23 10.56 -14.93 -4.76
C GLY A 23 11.33 -14.75 -6.08
N ASP A 24 10.71 -15.05 -7.22
CA ASP A 24 11.32 -14.98 -8.57
C ASP A 24 10.75 -13.81 -9.39
N LYS A 25 11.64 -12.99 -9.96
CA LYS A 25 11.29 -11.83 -10.81
C LYS A 25 10.49 -12.25 -12.04
N ASN A 26 10.73 -13.44 -12.59
CA ASN A 26 10.01 -13.93 -13.78
C ASN A 26 8.55 -14.28 -13.50
N LYS A 27 8.17 -14.46 -12.22
CA LYS A 27 6.81 -14.81 -11.80
C LYS A 27 5.97 -13.59 -11.40
N VAL A 28 6.55 -12.39 -11.39
CA VAL A 28 5.89 -11.17 -10.89
C VAL A 28 4.62 -10.83 -11.67
N VAL A 29 4.64 -10.92 -13.00
CA VAL A 29 3.47 -10.55 -13.84
C VAL A 29 2.26 -11.44 -13.52
N GLY A 30 2.47 -12.75 -13.44
CA GLY A 30 1.39 -13.69 -13.07
C GLY A 30 0.94 -13.52 -11.62
N PHE A 31 1.87 -13.20 -10.72
CA PHE A 31 1.56 -12.96 -9.31
C PHE A 31 0.64 -11.74 -9.11
N VAL A 32 0.94 -10.60 -9.72
CA VAL A 32 0.15 -9.36 -9.51
C VAL A 32 -1.20 -9.37 -10.23
N LEU A 33 -1.39 -10.23 -11.24
CA LEU A 33 -2.66 -10.43 -11.93
C LEU A 33 -3.48 -11.59 -11.36
N GLY A 34 -2.88 -12.38 -10.46
CA GLY A 34 -3.51 -13.53 -9.81
C GLY A 34 -4.37 -13.13 -8.62
N LYS A 35 -5.32 -13.99 -8.26
CA LYS A 35 -6.09 -13.86 -7.02
C LYS A 35 -5.23 -14.34 -5.84
N PRO A 36 -5.06 -13.55 -4.77
CA PRO A 36 -4.33 -14.00 -3.59
C PRO A 36 -5.09 -15.11 -2.84
N PRO A 37 -4.38 -15.99 -2.12
CA PRO A 37 -4.99 -16.91 -1.16
C PRO A 37 -5.84 -16.15 -0.13
N VAL A 38 -6.88 -16.80 0.42
CA VAL A 38 -7.78 -16.18 1.41
C VAL A 38 -7.02 -15.64 2.63
N SER A 39 -5.99 -16.35 3.08
CA SER A 39 -5.14 -15.91 4.19
C SER A 39 -4.39 -14.61 3.89
N GLU A 40 -3.89 -14.43 2.66
CA GLU A 40 -3.20 -13.20 2.25
C GLU A 40 -4.19 -12.06 1.97
N GLN A 41 -5.34 -12.37 1.38
CA GLN A 41 -6.41 -11.39 1.17
C GLN A 41 -6.86 -10.75 2.48
N LYS A 42 -7.02 -11.54 3.56
CA LYS A 42 -7.37 -11.02 4.89
C LYS A 42 -6.36 -9.98 5.39
N LEU A 43 -5.06 -10.25 5.23
CA LEU A 43 -3.99 -9.32 5.63
C LEU A 43 -4.00 -8.04 4.78
N ILE A 44 -4.30 -8.15 3.49
CA ILE A 44 -4.45 -7.00 2.58
C ILE A 44 -5.65 -6.15 3.00
N ASP A 45 -6.78 -6.76 3.30
CA ASP A 45 -8.01 -6.07 3.69
C ASP A 45 -7.82 -5.30 5.01
N GLU A 46 -7.16 -5.92 6.00
CA GLU A 46 -6.79 -5.26 7.26
C GLU A 46 -5.85 -4.06 7.04
N ALA A 47 -4.87 -4.20 6.15
CA ALA A 47 -3.97 -3.10 5.81
C ALA A 47 -4.68 -1.94 5.09
N ILE A 48 -5.68 -2.23 4.26
CA ILE A 48 -6.50 -1.23 3.58
C ILE A 48 -7.38 -0.48 4.61
N ASP A 49 -8.02 -1.21 5.52
CA ASP A 49 -8.86 -0.65 6.58
C ASP A 49 -8.06 0.32 7.47
N GLU A 50 -6.86 -0.08 7.91
CA GLU A 50 -6.02 0.81 8.70
C GLU A 50 -5.48 2.01 7.90
N ALA A 51 -5.18 1.82 6.61
CA ALA A 51 -4.75 2.92 5.75
C ALA A 51 -5.85 3.97 5.53
N ALA A 52 -7.12 3.54 5.44
CA ALA A 52 -8.26 4.46 5.36
C ALA A 52 -8.37 5.31 6.63
N ARG A 53 -8.30 4.69 7.82
CA ARG A 53 -8.29 5.42 9.10
C ARG A 53 -7.11 6.38 9.23
N CYS A 54 -5.92 5.98 8.78
CA CYS A 54 -4.74 6.86 8.78
C CYS A 54 -4.88 8.02 7.78
N THR A 55 -5.62 7.83 6.68
CA THR A 55 -5.90 8.90 5.73
C THR A 55 -6.82 9.95 6.33
N GLU A 56 -7.86 9.55 7.08
CA GLU A 56 -8.68 10.49 7.85
C GLU A 56 -7.83 11.26 8.88
N MET A 57 -6.97 10.54 9.62
CA MET A 57 -6.03 11.16 10.56
C MET A 57 -5.08 12.14 9.88
N TRP A 58 -4.68 11.91 8.63
CA TRP A 58 -3.83 12.86 7.91
C TRP A 58 -4.56 14.21 7.77
N PHE A 59 -5.85 14.20 7.44
CA PHE A 59 -6.63 15.44 7.31
C PHE A 59 -6.92 16.14 8.65
N THR A 60 -7.08 15.39 9.75
CA THR A 60 -7.42 15.99 11.07
C THR A 60 -6.19 16.36 11.91
N ASP A 61 -5.15 15.55 11.85
CA ASP A 61 -4.02 15.56 12.78
C ASP A 61 -2.66 15.80 12.11
N GLY A 62 -2.62 15.75 10.78
CA GLY A 62 -1.43 15.98 9.97
C GLY A 62 -0.64 14.70 9.62
N LEU A 63 0.21 14.83 8.60
CA LEU A 63 0.89 13.72 7.95
C LEU A 63 1.80 12.92 8.89
N THR A 64 2.51 13.59 9.81
CA THR A 64 3.45 12.94 10.72
C THR A 64 2.75 11.94 11.65
N LYS A 65 1.62 12.32 12.25
CA LYS A 65 0.85 11.45 13.14
C LYS A 65 0.26 10.25 12.38
N ALA A 66 -0.36 10.52 11.23
CA ALA A 66 -0.90 9.49 10.34
C ALA A 66 0.16 8.48 9.91
N THR A 67 1.35 8.96 9.51
CA THR A 67 2.47 8.11 9.10
C THR A 67 2.99 7.25 10.24
N ASN A 68 3.17 7.82 11.43
CA ASN A 68 3.63 7.08 12.61
C ASN A 68 2.68 5.94 12.97
N ARG A 69 1.36 6.20 12.91
CA ARG A 69 0.34 5.18 13.14
C ARG A 69 0.37 4.09 12.07
N LEU A 70 0.33 4.48 10.80
CA LEU A 70 0.32 3.53 9.68
C LEU A 70 1.55 2.62 9.67
N HIS A 71 2.74 3.16 9.96
CA HIS A 71 3.99 2.39 9.95
C HIS A 71 4.21 1.53 11.20
N ALA A 72 3.45 1.75 12.28
CA ALA A 72 3.46 0.89 13.46
C ALA A 72 2.50 -0.31 13.33
N PHE A 73 1.53 -0.24 12.40
CA PHE A 73 0.55 -1.30 12.18
C PHE A 73 1.16 -2.52 11.48
N LYS A 74 0.72 -3.72 11.90
CA LYS A 74 0.94 -4.99 11.20
C LYS A 74 -0.35 -5.80 11.26
N ALA A 75 -0.85 -6.20 10.09
CA ALA A 75 -1.98 -7.12 9.95
C ALA A 75 -1.65 -8.49 10.58
N GLN A 76 -2.66 -9.22 11.05
CA GLN A 76 -2.52 -10.47 11.81
C GLN A 76 -3.31 -11.65 11.23
#